data_AF-A0A2W5IEG8-F1
#
_entry.id   AF-A0A2W5IEG8-F1
#
_cell.length_a   1.000
_cell.length_b   1.000
_cell.length_c   1.000
_cell.angle_alpha   90.00
_cell.angle_beta   90.00
_cell.angle_gamma   90.00
#
_symmetry.space_group_name_H-M   'P 1'
#
loop_
_entity.id
_entity.type
_entity.pdbx_description
1 polymer ?
#
loop_
_entity_poly.entity_id
_entity_poly.type
_entity_poly.pdbx_seq_one_letter_code
_entity_poly.pdbx_strand_id
1 'polypeptide(L)'
;MGHKTVPFRSTEHLSEEAISVYVDGVMPNYVRMRAEQHLRQCPECRALVEQQRQARARLQQANKPLSTPHSLVRKLHAIPANDEVLRKIATSEGYAAATHYAEDNNMVSSLHTIAQKEEIREGWRAVGAHIRMRVRHFTQGISLKWQSGFRSE
;
A
#
# COMPACT_ATOMS: atom_id res chain seq x y z
N MET A 1 21.52 18.02 -30.23
CA MET A 1 21.72 18.94 -29.09
C MET A 1 22.01 18.09 -27.86
N GLY A 2 23.27 18.00 -27.44
CA GLY A 2 23.69 17.14 -26.33
C GLY A 2 23.61 17.90 -25.00
N HIS A 3 22.82 17.41 -24.06
CA HIS A 3 22.81 17.92 -22.70
C HIS A 3 24.15 17.56 -22.04
N LYS A 4 25.08 18.51 -21.98
CA LYS A 4 26.25 18.43 -21.11
C LYS A 4 25.74 18.39 -19.67
N THR A 5 25.78 17.22 -19.04
CA THR A 5 25.59 17.10 -17.60
C THR A 5 26.74 17.82 -16.92
N VAL A 6 26.47 18.99 -16.34
CA VAL A 6 27.44 19.74 -15.54
C VAL A 6 27.78 18.89 -14.31
N PRO A 7 29.05 18.56 -14.04
CA PRO A 7 29.42 17.84 -12.83
C PRO A 7 29.09 18.70 -11.60
N PHE A 8 28.53 18.06 -10.57
CA PHE A 8 28.26 18.68 -9.28
C PHE A 8 29.57 19.25 -8.70
N ARG A 9 29.64 20.58 -8.54
CA ARG A 9 30.77 21.25 -7.88
C ARG A 9 30.53 21.20 -6.37
N SER A 10 31.31 20.35 -5.70
CA SER A 10 31.25 20.10 -4.27
C SER A 10 31.92 21.24 -3.49
N THR A 11 31.15 22.23 -3.08
CA THR A 11 31.53 23.15 -1.98
C THR A 11 30.49 23.23 -0.87
N GLU A 12 29.37 22.54 -1.01
CA GLU A 12 28.37 22.44 0.05
C GLU A 12 28.26 20.99 0.52
N HIS A 13 28.53 20.79 1.81
CA HIS A 13 28.29 19.54 2.53
C HIS A 13 26.80 19.21 2.52
N LEU A 14 26.45 17.96 2.80
CA LEU A 14 25.04 17.62 3.09
C LEU A 14 24.55 18.46 4.28
N SER A 15 23.35 19.02 4.17
CA SER A 15 22.72 19.70 5.31
C SER A 15 22.43 18.71 6.44
N GLU A 16 22.25 19.23 7.65
CA GLU A 16 21.94 18.41 8.82
C GLU A 16 20.61 17.65 8.64
N GLU A 17 19.62 18.29 8.00
CA GLU A 17 18.35 17.67 7.65
C GLU A 17 18.52 16.56 6.62
N ALA A 18 19.41 16.73 5.64
CA ALA A 18 19.70 15.69 4.66
C ALA A 18 20.38 14.48 5.33
N ILE A 19 21.26 14.72 6.31
CA ILE A 19 21.93 13.68 7.08
C ILE A 19 20.93 12.91 7.94
N SER A 20 20.04 13.59 8.67
CA SER A 20 19.02 12.93 9.51
C SER A 20 18.07 12.08 8.67
N VAL A 21 17.54 12.63 7.56
CA VAL A 21 16.67 11.92 6.62
C VAL A 21 17.36 10.71 5.99
N TYR A 22 18.66 10.83 5.69
CA TYR A 22 19.45 9.70 5.18
C TYR A 22 19.63 8.61 6.23
N VAL A 23 19.97 8.96 7.47
CA VAL A 23 20.18 8.02 8.58
C VAL A 23 18.87 7.33 8.98
N ASP A 24 17.75 8.04 8.94
CA ASP A 24 16.43 7.48 9.26
C ASP A 24 15.87 6.58 8.16
N GLY A 25 16.45 6.65 6.95
CA GLY A 25 16.05 5.82 5.81
C GLY A 25 14.79 6.30 5.10
N VAL A 26 14.36 7.54 5.38
CA VAL A 26 13.14 8.14 4.82
C VAL A 26 13.39 8.99 3.56
N MET A 27 14.63 8.96 3.05
CA MET A 27 15.02 9.68 1.84
C MET A 27 14.46 9.02 0.57
N PRO A 28 13.81 9.77 -0.35
CA PRO A 28 13.41 9.23 -1.65
C PRO A 28 14.59 8.68 -2.45
N ASN A 29 14.39 7.58 -3.19
CA ASN A 29 15.45 6.84 -3.88
C ASN A 29 16.36 7.72 -4.76
N TYR A 30 15.80 8.67 -5.51
CA TYR A 30 16.57 9.56 -6.39
C TYR A 30 17.47 10.55 -5.64
N VAL A 31 17.07 10.97 -4.44
CA VAL A 31 17.88 11.83 -3.55
C VAL A 31 18.96 10.99 -2.87
N ARG A 32 18.60 9.76 -2.46
CA ARG A 32 19.51 8.82 -1.80
C ARG A 32 20.74 8.51 -2.65
N MET A 33 20.56 8.23 -3.94
CA MET A 33 21.70 7.97 -4.84
C MET A 33 22.70 9.13 -4.89
N ARG A 34 22.22 10.38 -4.87
CA ARG A 34 23.09 11.57 -4.85
C ARG A 34 23.82 11.71 -3.51
N ALA A 35 23.13 11.47 -2.40
CA ALA A 35 23.75 11.44 -1.08
C ALA A 35 24.83 10.35 -0.99
N GLU A 36 24.57 9.14 -1.49
CA GLU A 36 25.55 8.05 -1.52
C GLU A 36 26.77 8.38 -2.40
N GLN A 37 26.56 9.06 -3.53
CA GLN A 37 27.65 9.56 -4.36
C GLN A 37 28.50 10.61 -3.63
N HIS A 38 27.87 11.52 -2.88
CA HIS A 38 28.56 12.52 -2.07
C HIS A 38 29.35 11.87 -0.92
N LEU A 39 28.75 10.94 -0.18
CA LEU A 39 29.39 10.24 0.94
C LEU A 39 30.60 9.43 0.50
N ARG A 40 30.63 8.90 -0.72
CA ARG A 40 31.83 8.25 -1.28
C ARG A 40 33.01 9.20 -1.47
N GLN A 41 32.74 10.49 -1.68
CA GLN A 41 33.75 11.50 -1.99
C GLN A 41 34.08 12.42 -0.81
N CYS A 42 33.17 12.57 0.17
CA CYS A 42 33.34 13.48 1.30
C CYS A 42 33.50 12.71 2.64
N PRO A 43 34.71 12.66 3.23
CA PRO A 43 34.93 12.01 4.52
C PRO A 43 34.22 12.70 5.69
N GLU A 44 34.05 14.03 5.64
CA GLU A 44 33.42 14.80 6.72
C GLU A 44 31.93 14.47 6.84
N CYS A 45 31.20 14.42 5.73
CA CYS A 45 29.79 14.01 5.75
C CYS A 45 29.63 12.54 6.18
N ARG A 46 30.60 11.66 5.88
CA ARG A 46 30.59 10.30 6.44
C ARG A 46 30.73 10.31 7.95
N ALA A 47 31.62 11.13 8.49
CA ALA A 47 31.80 11.26 9.94
C ALA A 47 30.52 11.76 10.63
N LEU A 48 29.83 12.75 10.05
CA LEU A 48 28.55 13.24 10.56
C LEU A 48 27.45 12.17 10.51
N VAL A 49 27.35 11.41 9.42
CA VAL A 49 26.41 10.27 9.33
C VAL A 49 26.68 9.24 10.41
N GLU A 50 27.94 8.90 10.67
CA GLU A 50 28.30 7.96 11.73
C GLU A 50 28.00 8.52 13.14
N GLN A 51 28.26 9.80 13.39
CA GLN A 51 27.87 10.45 14.65
C GLN A 51 26.36 10.38 14.87
N GLN A 52 25.56 10.68 13.85
CA GLN A 52 24.11 10.64 13.94
C GLN A 52 23.59 9.20 14.14
N ARG A 53 24.21 8.20 13.50
CA ARG A 53 23.91 6.77 13.72
C ARG A 53 24.19 6.35 15.16
N GLN A 54 25.32 6.78 15.72
CA GLN A 54 25.67 6.51 17.12
C GLN A 54 24.68 7.18 18.08
N ALA A 55 24.30 8.44 17.82
CA ALA A 55 23.29 9.13 18.61
C ALA A 55 21.95 8.38 18.59
N ARG A 56 21.48 7.97 17.41
CA ARG A 56 20.27 7.15 17.24
C ARG A 56 20.35 5.83 17.99
N ALA A 57 21.48 5.12 17.90
CA ALA A 57 21.67 3.86 18.61
C ALA A 57 21.63 4.04 20.14
N ARG A 58 22.26 5.10 20.66
CA ARG A 58 22.19 5.45 22.10
C ARG A 58 20.76 5.72 22.55
N LEU A 59 19.98 6.48 21.77
CA LEU A 59 18.57 6.74 22.08
C LEU A 59 17.73 5.45 22.06
N GLN A 60 17.97 4.56 21.10
CA GLN A 60 17.29 3.27 21.02
C GLN A 60 17.63 2.35 22.21
N GLN A 61 18.88 2.38 22.70
CA GLN A 61 19.33 1.60 23.85
C GLN A 61 18.86 2.19 25.18
N ALA A 62 18.83 3.51 25.31
CA ALA A 62 18.33 4.20 26.50
C ALA A 62 16.82 4.02 26.67
N ASN A 63 16.09 3.87 25.56
CA ASN A 63 14.68 3.53 25.60
C ASN A 63 14.54 2.06 26.00
N LYS A 64 14.01 1.79 27.20
CA LYS A 64 13.73 0.44 27.69
C LYS A 64 12.96 -0.32 26.60
N PRO A 65 13.30 -1.60 26.29
CA PRO A 65 12.55 -2.35 25.29
C PRO A 65 11.07 -2.33 25.67
N LEU A 66 10.26 -1.68 24.84
CA LEU A 66 8.82 -1.78 24.93
C LEU A 66 8.52 -3.26 24.73
N SER A 67 8.17 -3.95 25.82
CA SER A 67 7.77 -5.35 25.74
C SER A 67 6.60 -5.41 24.76
N THR A 68 6.81 -6.06 23.62
CA THR A 68 5.78 -6.14 22.59
C THR A 68 4.63 -6.94 23.18
N PRO A 69 3.39 -6.39 23.25
CA PRO A 69 2.27 -7.10 23.84
C PRO A 69 2.06 -8.44 23.13
N HIS A 70 1.95 -9.54 23.89
CA HIS A 70 1.68 -10.87 23.33
C HIS A 70 0.44 -10.91 22.44
N SER A 71 -0.55 -10.05 22.73
CA SER A 71 -1.73 -9.87 21.91
C SER A 71 -1.42 -9.37 20.49
N LEU A 72 -0.46 -8.47 20.32
CA LEU A 72 -0.03 -7.96 19.01
C LEU A 72 0.73 -9.04 18.24
N VAL A 73 1.67 -9.73 18.89
CA VAL A 73 2.43 -10.84 18.27
C VAL A 73 1.46 -11.91 17.76
N ARG A 74 0.49 -12.31 18.59
CA ARG A 74 -0.55 -13.27 18.19
C ARG A 74 -1.36 -12.78 16.99
N LYS A 75 -1.76 -11.49 16.96
CA LYS A 75 -2.50 -10.91 15.83
C LYS A 75 -1.66 -10.91 14.55
N LEU A 76 -0.37 -10.56 14.63
CA LEU A 76 0.54 -10.58 13.48
C LEU A 76 0.71 -12.00 12.91
N HIS A 77 0.83 -13.01 13.77
CA HIS A 77 0.87 -14.42 13.35
C HIS A 77 -0.45 -14.93 12.75
N ALA A 78 -1.59 -14.32 13.09
CA ALA A 78 -2.90 -14.73 12.58
C ALA A 78 -3.20 -14.19 11.16
N ILE A 79 -2.48 -13.18 10.67
CA ILE A 79 -2.73 -12.56 9.35
C ILE A 79 -2.77 -13.61 8.21
N PRO A 80 -1.78 -14.53 8.07
CA PRO A 80 -1.80 -15.50 6.98
C PRO A 80 -2.98 -16.47 7.03
N ALA A 81 -3.37 -16.91 8.25
CA ALA A 81 -4.51 -17.80 8.43
C ALA A 81 -5.82 -17.09 8.10
N ASN A 82 -5.96 -15.84 8.52
CA ASN A 82 -7.13 -15.04 8.23
C ASN A 82 -7.24 -14.74 6.72
N ASP A 83 -6.13 -14.46 6.04
CA ASP A 83 -6.11 -14.23 4.58
C ASP A 83 -6.60 -15.47 3.81
N GLU A 84 -6.28 -16.67 4.31
CA GLU A 84 -6.77 -17.93 3.73
C GLU A 84 -8.27 -18.12 3.93
N VAL A 85 -8.80 -17.82 5.12
CA VAL A 85 -10.25 -17.83 5.37
C VAL A 85 -10.97 -16.83 4.46
N LEU A 86 -10.44 -15.61 4.37
CA LEU A 86 -10.99 -14.55 3.53
C LEU A 86 -11.00 -14.94 2.05
N ARG A 87 -9.93 -15.59 1.57
CA ARG A 87 -9.84 -16.12 0.19
C ARG A 87 -10.89 -17.19 -0.07
N LYS A 88 -11.11 -18.11 0.88
CA LYS A 88 -12.14 -19.14 0.76
C LYS A 88 -13.53 -18.54 0.65
N ILE A 89 -13.88 -17.61 1.54
CA ILE A 89 -15.18 -16.91 1.49
C ILE A 89 -15.35 -16.17 0.15
N ALA A 90 -14.29 -15.48 -0.30
CA ALA A 90 -14.28 -14.77 -1.58
C ALA A 90 -14.53 -15.68 -2.79
N THR A 91 -14.03 -16.92 -2.77
CA THR A 91 -14.21 -17.88 -3.86
C THR A 91 -15.49 -18.70 -3.75
N SER A 92 -15.96 -19.04 -2.54
CA SER A 92 -17.16 -19.87 -2.34
C SER A 92 -18.47 -19.08 -2.24
N GLU A 93 -18.45 -17.95 -1.55
CA GLU A 93 -19.65 -17.15 -1.24
C GLU A 93 -19.67 -15.80 -1.97
N GLY A 94 -18.53 -15.40 -2.52
CA GLY A 94 -18.39 -14.22 -3.36
C GLY A 94 -18.04 -12.92 -2.60
N TYR A 95 -17.98 -11.82 -3.35
CA TYR A 95 -17.42 -10.55 -2.87
C TYR A 95 -18.18 -9.91 -1.71
N ALA A 96 -19.51 -9.98 -1.70
CA ALA A 96 -20.32 -9.36 -0.66
C ALA A 96 -20.11 -10.04 0.70
N ALA A 97 -20.09 -11.38 0.73
CA ALA A 97 -19.78 -12.15 1.93
C ALA A 97 -18.35 -11.91 2.42
N ALA A 98 -17.38 -11.85 1.49
CA ALA A 98 -15.99 -11.54 1.83
C ALA A 98 -15.83 -10.11 2.38
N THR A 99 -16.58 -9.13 1.86
CA THR A 99 -16.60 -7.75 2.38
C THR A 99 -17.13 -7.70 3.80
N HIS A 100 -18.28 -8.33 4.08
CA HIS A 100 -18.83 -8.37 5.44
C HIS A 100 -17.85 -9.03 6.43
N TYR A 101 -17.30 -10.19 6.07
CA TYR A 101 -16.30 -10.85 6.92
C TYR A 101 -15.05 -9.97 7.14
N ALA A 102 -14.59 -9.26 6.11
CA ALA A 102 -13.44 -8.38 6.21
C ALA A 102 -13.70 -7.16 7.09
N GLU A 103 -14.89 -6.58 7.05
CA GLU A 103 -15.28 -5.47 7.93
C GLU A 103 -15.32 -5.91 9.39
N ASP A 104 -15.98 -7.04 9.69
CA ASP A 104 -16.12 -7.59 11.04
C ASP A 104 -14.77 -7.97 11.67
N ASN A 105 -13.78 -8.36 10.84
CA ASN A 105 -12.47 -8.82 11.30
C ASN A 105 -11.34 -7.80 11.06
N ASN A 106 -11.67 -6.56 10.65
CA ASN A 106 -10.70 -5.51 10.33
C ASN A 106 -9.63 -5.94 9.30
N MET A 107 -10.09 -6.57 8.21
CA MET A 107 -9.29 -7.15 7.14
C MET A 107 -9.57 -6.54 5.76
N VAL A 108 -10.18 -5.35 5.69
CA VAL A 108 -10.53 -4.71 4.41
C VAL A 108 -9.30 -4.50 3.53
N SER A 109 -8.15 -4.16 4.12
CA SER A 109 -6.87 -4.05 3.38
C SER A 109 -6.43 -5.40 2.79
N SER A 110 -6.51 -6.49 3.56
CA SER A 110 -6.23 -7.84 3.05
C SER A 110 -7.18 -8.25 1.93
N LEU A 111 -8.48 -7.92 2.06
CA LEU A 111 -9.47 -8.17 1.01
C LEU A 111 -9.09 -7.46 -0.29
N HIS A 112 -8.67 -6.20 -0.20
CA HIS A 112 -8.22 -5.44 -1.37
C HIS A 112 -6.97 -6.07 -2.01
N THR A 113 -6.01 -6.54 -1.21
CA THR A 113 -4.84 -7.26 -1.72
C THR A 113 -5.21 -8.60 -2.38
N ILE A 114 -6.14 -9.35 -1.81
CA ILE A 114 -6.62 -10.62 -2.37
C ILE A 114 -7.44 -10.39 -3.65
N ALA A 115 -8.28 -9.35 -3.67
CA ALA A 115 -9.06 -8.90 -4.82
C ALA A 115 -8.23 -8.49 -6.03
N GLN A 116 -7.00 -8.02 -5.82
CA GLN A 116 -6.08 -7.65 -6.88
C GLN A 116 -5.44 -8.85 -7.60
N LYS A 117 -5.55 -10.08 -7.05
CA LYS A 117 -5.09 -11.30 -7.73
C LYS A 117 -6.04 -11.67 -8.88
N GLU A 118 -5.47 -11.96 -10.06
CA GLU A 118 -6.23 -12.10 -11.32
C GLU A 118 -7.32 -13.20 -11.28
N GLU A 119 -7.05 -14.30 -10.59
CA GLU A 119 -7.95 -15.46 -10.47
C GLU A 119 -9.32 -15.12 -9.85
N ILE A 120 -9.34 -14.24 -8.84
CA ILE A 120 -10.57 -13.79 -8.17
C ILE A 120 -11.25 -12.67 -8.97
N ARG A 121 -10.44 -11.85 -9.64
CA ARG A 121 -10.91 -10.70 -10.44
C ARG A 121 -11.78 -11.14 -11.61
N GLU A 122 -11.50 -12.27 -12.25
CA GLU A 122 -12.30 -12.80 -13.36
C GLU A 122 -13.66 -13.32 -12.90
N GLY A 123 -13.69 -14.09 -11.80
CA GLY A 123 -14.94 -14.58 -11.20
C GLY A 123 -15.89 -13.43 -10.83
N TRP A 124 -15.36 -12.37 -10.22
CA TRP A 124 -16.19 -11.20 -9.86
C TRP A 124 -16.59 -10.34 -11.07
N ARG A 125 -15.77 -10.27 -12.12
CA ARG A 125 -16.16 -9.62 -13.38
C ARG A 125 -17.35 -10.32 -14.03
N ALA A 126 -17.37 -11.65 -14.02
CA ALA A 126 -18.48 -12.43 -14.57
C ALA A 126 -19.78 -12.19 -13.79
N VAL A 127 -19.73 -12.23 -12.45
CA VAL A 127 -20.88 -11.94 -11.58
C VAL A 127 -21.36 -10.49 -11.77
N GLY A 128 -20.44 -9.52 -11.79
CA GLY A 128 -20.77 -8.12 -12.03
C GLY A 128 -21.38 -7.87 -13.42
N ALA A 129 -20.93 -8.58 -14.45
CA ALA A 129 -21.53 -8.54 -15.79
C ALA A 129 -22.96 -9.10 -15.79
N HIS A 130 -23.19 -10.21 -15.09
CA HIS A 130 -24.52 -10.82 -14.95
C HIS A 130 -25.51 -9.86 -14.26
N ILE A 131 -25.11 -9.25 -13.15
CA ILE A 131 -25.93 -8.27 -12.42
C ILE A 131 -26.24 -7.06 -13.30
N ARG A 132 -25.23 -6.47 -13.97
CA ARG A 132 -25.44 -5.34 -14.89
C ARG A 132 -26.39 -5.68 -16.02
N MET A 133 -26.29 -6.87 -16.61
CA MET A 133 -27.22 -7.35 -17.65
C MET A 133 -28.64 -7.47 -17.09
N ARG A 134 -28.82 -8.06 -15.90
CA ARG A 134 -30.12 -8.24 -15.26
C ARG A 134 -30.79 -6.90 -14.93
N VAL A 135 -30.05 -5.95 -14.38
CA VAL A 135 -30.53 -4.58 -14.10
C VAL A 135 -30.91 -3.88 -15.40
N ARG A 136 -30.09 -3.99 -16.45
CA ARG A 136 -30.39 -3.41 -17.77
C ARG A 136 -31.67 -3.99 -18.39
N HIS A 137 -31.86 -5.31 -18.33
CA HIS A 137 -33.09 -5.94 -18.81
C HIS A 137 -34.32 -5.49 -18.00
N PHE A 138 -34.17 -5.33 -16.69
CA PHE A 138 -35.25 -4.85 -15.84
C PHE A 138 -35.62 -3.39 -16.14
N THR A 139 -34.62 -2.50 -16.27
CA THR A 139 -34.87 -1.09 -16.62
C THR A 139 -35.41 -0.93 -18.04
N GLN A 140 -34.97 -1.75 -19.00
CA GLN A 140 -35.55 -1.80 -20.35
C GLN A 140 -36.99 -2.33 -20.34
N GLY A 141 -37.30 -3.35 -19.55
CA GLY A 141 -38.67 -3.87 -19.38
C GLY A 141 -39.61 -2.86 -18.76
N ILE A 142 -39.12 -2.08 -17.78
CA ILE A 142 -39.86 -0.93 -17.22
C ILE A 142 -40.06 0.13 -18.30
N SER A 143 -39.02 0.53 -19.03
CA SER A 143 -39.10 1.54 -20.08
C SER A 143 -40.08 1.17 -21.21
N LEU A 144 -40.12 -0.10 -21.62
CA LEU A 144 -41.08 -0.62 -22.61
C LEU A 144 -42.53 -0.60 -22.07
N LYS A 145 -42.74 -0.99 -20.81
CA LYS A 145 -44.06 -0.90 -20.15
C LYS A 145 -44.58 0.53 -20.04
N TRP A 146 -43.69 1.47 -19.73
CA TRP A 146 -44.00 2.90 -19.70
C TRP A 146 -44.35 3.46 -21.08
N GLN A 147 -43.70 3.00 -22.15
CA GLN A 147 -44.02 3.41 -23.54
C GLN A 147 -45.32 2.79 -24.08
N SER A 148 -45.70 1.58 -23.64
CA SER A 148 -46.97 0.96 -24.03
C SER A 148 -48.19 1.53 -23.30
N GLY A 149 -48.01 2.04 -22.07
CA GLY A 149 -49.11 2.64 -21.29
C GLY A 149 -49.55 4.02 -21.78
N PHE A 150 -48.71 4.73 -22.53
CA PHE A 150 -48.99 6.09 -23.02
C PHE A 150 -49.65 6.12 -24.41
N ARG A 151 -49.87 4.98 -25.07
CA ARG A 151 -50.46 4.88 -26.43
C ARG A 151 -51.89 4.33 -26.42
N SER A 152 -52.51 4.21 -25.24
CA SER A 152 -53.87 3.70 -25.07
C SER A 152 -54.80 4.67 -24.35
N GLU A 153 -54.52 5.97 -24.44
CA GLU A 153 -55.45 7.07 -24.11
C GLU A 153 -55.68 7.95 -25.34
#